data_AF-A0A3D1FYB1-F1
#
_entry.id   AF-A0A3D1FYB1-F1
#
_cell.length_a   1.000
_cell.length_b   1.000
_cell.length_c   1.000
_cell.angle_alpha   90.00
_cell.angle_beta   90.00
_cell.angle_gamma   90.00
#
_symmetry.space_group_name_H-M   'P 1'
#
loop_
_entity.id
_entity.type
_entity.pdbx_description
1 polymer ?
#
loop_
_entity_poly.entity_id
_entity_poly.type
_entity_poly.pdbx_seq_one_letter_code
_entity_poly.pdbx_strand_id
1 'polypeptide(L)'
;MGLGGATILFELIRINEAALTGHYAIAGAFALLYPIPFILKRRGGGLRSIPGLKLILIALVWAYVTAVIPALRAGEDWYWPFIERFLWTAALTIPFDVRDAELDANAIRTLPHLIGAKNSVWAANTLLWLSYLILVNYFELPWLQLTVLYFFFGTVLLTSYPKMGDLYYSLLIEGLPFLLLGLWYLLPYL
;
A
#
# COMPACT_ATOMS: atom_id res chain seq x y z
N MET A 1 7.50 12.48 6.13
CA MET A 1 7.76 11.45 7.16
C MET A 1 7.53 11.92 8.60
N GLY A 2 7.84 13.18 8.99
CA GLY A 2 7.66 13.65 10.39
C GLY A 2 6.22 13.77 10.91
N LEU A 3 5.27 14.18 10.06
CA LEU A 3 3.85 14.33 10.46
C LEU A 3 3.18 12.98 10.77
N GLY A 4 3.52 11.92 10.03
CA GLY A 4 2.99 10.57 10.28
C GLY A 4 3.50 9.96 11.60
N GLY A 5 4.75 10.21 11.99
CA GLY A 5 5.27 9.75 13.28
C GLY A 5 4.60 10.44 14.48
N ALA A 6 4.32 11.74 14.36
CA ALA A 6 3.64 12.51 15.40
C ALA A 6 2.16 12.11 15.56
N THR A 7 1.44 11.84 14.47
CA THR A 7 0.05 11.37 14.53
C THR A 7 -0.05 9.95 15.08
N ILE A 8 0.91 9.07 14.76
CA ILE A 8 0.99 7.73 15.38
C ILE A 8 1.22 7.85 16.88
N LEU A 9 2.18 8.67 17.33
CA LEU A 9 2.43 8.86 18.77
C LEU A 9 1.21 9.45 19.49
N PHE A 10 0.51 10.40 18.86
CA PHE A 10 -0.72 10.98 19.39
C PHE A 10 -1.86 9.96 19.49
N GLU A 11 -2.10 9.16 18.45
CA GLU A 11 -3.12 8.10 18.49
C GLU A 11 -2.75 6.99 19.47
N LEU A 12 -1.46 6.64 19.61
CA LEU A 12 -1.00 5.69 20.62
C LEU A 12 -1.26 6.16 22.06
N ILE A 13 -1.21 7.47 22.31
CA ILE A 13 -1.54 8.08 23.61
C ILE A 13 -3.07 8.15 23.80
N ARG A 14 -3.82 8.34 22.70
CA ARG A 14 -5.29 8.46 22.70
C ARG A 14 -6.00 7.11 22.86
N ILE A 15 -5.44 6.05 22.31
CA ILE A 15 -5.95 4.69 22.43
C ILE A 15 -5.61 4.20 23.85
N ASN A 16 -6.55 4.38 24.78
CA ASN A 16 -6.45 3.94 26.17
C ASN A 16 -6.59 2.39 26.31
N GLU A 17 -6.05 1.64 25.34
CA GLU A 17 -6.12 0.20 25.24
C GLU A 17 -4.71 -0.34 24.93
N ALA A 18 -4.01 -0.80 25.99
CA ALA A 18 -2.62 -1.25 25.90
C ALA A 18 -2.40 -2.36 24.85
N ALA A 19 -3.41 -3.19 24.62
CA ALA A 19 -3.38 -4.25 23.60
C ALA A 19 -3.24 -3.66 22.18
N LEU A 20 -4.02 -2.64 21.84
CA LEU A 20 -3.98 -1.97 20.53
C LEU A 20 -2.66 -1.24 20.32
N THR A 21 -2.16 -0.54 21.33
CA THR A 21 -0.85 0.12 21.31
C THR A 21 0.27 -0.87 21.00
N GLY A 22 0.20 -2.10 21.53
CA GLY A 22 1.15 -3.17 21.21
C GLY A 22 1.15 -3.57 19.72
N HIS A 23 -0.01 -3.62 19.07
CA HIS A 23 -0.12 -3.97 17.65
C HIS A 23 0.52 -2.91 16.75
N TYR A 24 0.31 -1.62 17.05
CA TYR A 24 0.97 -0.52 16.34
C TYR A 24 2.49 -0.53 16.57
N ALA A 25 2.95 -0.84 17.78
CA ALA A 25 4.38 -0.97 18.06
C ALA A 25 5.04 -2.11 17.26
N ILE A 26 4.37 -3.27 17.15
CA ILE A 26 4.82 -4.39 16.33
C ILE A 26 4.87 -4.00 14.85
N ALA A 27 3.84 -3.34 14.34
CA ALA A 27 3.81 -2.86 12.96
C ALA A 27 4.95 -1.86 12.67
N GLY A 28 5.18 -0.93 13.61
CA GLY A 28 6.30 0.01 13.55
C GLY A 28 7.66 -0.69 13.57
N ALA A 29 7.84 -1.69 14.43
CA ALA A 29 9.07 -2.49 14.45
C ALA A 29 9.30 -3.21 13.11
N PHE A 30 8.25 -3.82 12.54
CA PHE A 30 8.31 -4.46 11.22
C PHE A 30 8.67 -3.46 10.09
N ALA A 31 8.10 -2.27 10.12
CA ALA A 31 8.44 -1.21 9.17
C ALA A 31 9.92 -0.80 9.27
N LEU A 32 10.48 -0.81 10.48
CA LEU A 32 11.89 -0.50 10.73
C LEU A 32 12.84 -1.65 10.34
N LEU A 33 12.39 -2.91 10.28
CA LEU A 33 13.23 -4.04 9.84
C LEU A 33 13.84 -3.84 8.44
N TYR A 34 13.15 -3.12 7.56
CA TYR A 34 13.64 -2.85 6.21
C TYR A 34 14.83 -1.87 6.16
N PRO A 35 14.78 -0.68 6.81
CA PRO A 35 15.91 0.24 6.87
C PRO A 35 16.99 -0.14 7.91
N ILE A 36 16.73 -0.98 8.92
CA ILE A 36 17.71 -1.34 9.97
C ILE A 36 19.10 -1.81 9.45
N PRO A 37 19.22 -2.58 8.35
CA PRO A 37 20.53 -2.93 7.78
C PRO A 37 21.39 -1.72 7.36
N PHE A 38 20.80 -0.53 7.23
CA PHE A 38 21.49 0.74 6.95
C PHE A 38 22.23 1.29 8.17
N ILE A 39 21.72 1.07 9.40
CA ILE A 39 22.30 1.57 10.65
C ILE A 39 23.49 0.69 11.09
N LEU A 40 23.47 -0.60 10.78
CA LEU A 40 24.47 -1.60 11.24
C LEU A 40 25.64 -1.86 10.26
N LYS A 41 25.84 -0.99 9.27
CA LYS A 41 26.87 -1.00 8.21
C LYS A 41 28.09 -1.91 8.50
N ARG A 42 28.20 -3.08 7.83
CA ARG A 42 29.52 -3.70 7.52
C ARG A 42 29.60 -4.82 6.47
N ARG A 43 28.51 -5.38 5.95
CA ARG A 43 28.59 -6.31 4.80
C ARG A 43 27.37 -6.12 3.90
N GLY A 44 27.61 -5.95 2.60
CA GLY A 44 26.55 -5.95 1.61
C GLY A 44 25.77 -7.27 1.71
N GLY A 45 24.46 -7.17 1.94
CA GLY A 45 23.60 -8.30 2.27
C GLY A 45 22.65 -7.92 3.40
N GLY A 46 21.37 -7.79 3.08
CA GLY A 46 20.28 -7.47 4.01
C GLY A 46 18.94 -7.61 3.30
N LEU A 47 17.81 -7.43 4.00
CA LEU A 47 16.47 -7.51 3.40
C LEU A 47 16.32 -6.61 2.15
N ARG A 48 17.08 -5.51 2.08
CA ARG A 48 17.19 -4.61 0.92
C ARG A 48 17.68 -5.26 -0.38
N SER A 49 18.44 -6.37 -0.32
CA SER A 49 18.93 -7.05 -1.52
C SER A 49 17.93 -8.03 -2.13
N ILE A 50 16.84 -8.36 -1.43
CA ILE A 50 15.81 -9.27 -1.93
C ILE A 50 14.87 -8.50 -2.86
N PRO A 51 14.83 -8.86 -4.16
CA PRO A 51 13.99 -8.16 -5.10
C PRO A 51 12.51 -8.25 -4.77
N GLY A 52 11.79 -7.11 -4.80
CA GLY A 52 10.36 -7.06 -4.51
C GLY A 52 9.97 -7.18 -3.03
N LEU A 53 10.94 -7.43 -2.12
CA LEU A 53 10.62 -7.51 -0.68
C LEU A 53 10.14 -6.17 -0.12
N LYS A 54 10.65 -5.04 -0.64
CA LYS A 54 10.17 -3.70 -0.30
C LYS A 54 8.65 -3.59 -0.48
N LEU A 55 8.15 -4.01 -1.65
CA LEU A 55 6.74 -4.00 -2.00
C LEU A 55 5.91 -4.83 -1.01
N ILE A 56 6.34 -6.07 -0.75
CA ILE A 56 5.63 -6.97 0.16
C ILE A 56 5.58 -6.38 1.58
N LEU A 57 6.68 -5.85 2.09
CA LEU A 57 6.73 -5.26 3.43
C LEU A 57 5.84 -4.02 3.56
N ILE A 58 5.85 -3.13 2.57
CA ILE A 58 4.96 -1.95 2.56
C ILE A 58 3.50 -2.41 2.59
N ALA A 59 3.12 -3.33 1.70
CA ALA A 59 1.75 -3.84 1.63
C ALA A 59 1.33 -4.57 2.91
N LEU A 60 2.19 -5.38 3.52
CA LEU A 60 1.92 -6.08 4.78
C LEU A 60 1.68 -5.09 5.93
N VAL A 61 2.57 -4.12 6.13
CA VAL A 61 2.45 -3.14 7.21
C VAL A 61 1.18 -2.32 7.03
N TRP A 62 0.89 -1.86 5.80
CA TRP A 62 -0.30 -1.06 5.53
C TRP A 62 -1.59 -1.85 5.73
N ALA A 63 -1.66 -3.09 5.24
CA ALA A 63 -2.80 -3.97 5.44
C ALA A 63 -3.03 -4.29 6.92
N TYR A 64 -1.96 -4.58 7.66
CA TYR A 64 -2.06 -4.84 9.08
C TYR A 64 -2.60 -3.62 9.85
N VAL A 65 -2.03 -2.44 9.61
CA VAL A 65 -2.41 -1.20 10.31
C VAL A 65 -3.81 -0.73 9.94
N THR A 66 -4.22 -0.87 8.67
CA THR A 66 -5.48 -0.28 8.19
C THR A 66 -6.64 -1.27 8.08
N ALA A 67 -6.40 -2.58 8.23
CA ALA A 67 -7.44 -3.60 8.18
C ALA A 67 -7.45 -4.47 9.46
N VAL A 68 -6.31 -5.05 9.86
CA VAL A 68 -6.27 -5.95 11.02
C VAL A 68 -6.52 -5.22 12.33
N ILE A 69 -5.81 -4.13 12.58
CA ILE A 69 -5.95 -3.39 13.83
C ILE A 69 -7.39 -2.85 14.03
N PRO A 70 -8.03 -2.21 13.03
CA PRO A 70 -9.43 -1.80 13.14
C PRO A 70 -10.40 -2.96 13.34
N ALA A 71 -10.23 -4.08 12.63
CA ALA A 71 -11.08 -5.26 12.76
C ALA A 71 -10.99 -5.87 14.17
N LEU A 72 -9.77 -6.01 14.71
CA LEU A 72 -9.56 -6.47 16.08
C LEU A 72 -10.21 -5.55 17.11
N ARG A 73 -10.18 -4.23 16.88
CA ARG A 73 -10.86 -3.25 17.75
C ARG A 73 -12.38 -3.36 17.66
N ALA A 74 -12.91 -3.64 16.48
CA ALA A 74 -14.34 -3.81 16.25
C ALA A 74 -14.86 -5.19 16.68
N GLY A 75 -13.97 -6.16 16.93
CA GLY A 75 -14.34 -7.54 17.20
C GLY A 75 -14.78 -8.31 15.95
N GLU A 76 -14.39 -7.84 14.76
CA GLU A 76 -14.79 -8.36 13.46
C GLU A 76 -13.69 -9.24 12.82
N ASP A 77 -14.05 -10.03 11.80
CA ASP A 77 -13.08 -10.78 11.02
C ASP A 77 -12.10 -9.84 10.31
N TRP A 78 -10.81 -10.18 10.37
CA TRP A 78 -9.74 -9.38 9.77
C TRP A 78 -9.19 -10.01 8.48
N TYR A 79 -9.52 -11.27 8.19
CA TYR A 79 -8.86 -12.05 7.13
C TYR A 79 -9.08 -11.44 5.75
N TRP A 80 -10.34 -11.26 5.35
CA TRP A 80 -10.67 -10.67 4.05
C TRP A 80 -10.32 -9.18 3.95
N PRO A 81 -10.57 -8.34 4.97
CA PRO A 81 -10.06 -6.97 5.00
C PRO A 81 -8.54 -6.90 4.79
N PHE A 82 -7.78 -7.80 5.41
CA PHE A 82 -6.33 -7.84 5.27
C PHE A 82 -5.89 -8.20 3.85
N ILE A 83 -6.49 -9.24 3.25
CA ILE A 83 -6.14 -9.67 1.89
C ILE A 83 -6.48 -8.58 0.88
N GLU A 84 -7.69 -8.01 0.95
CA GLU A 84 -8.11 -6.90 0.10
C GLU A 84 -7.12 -5.74 0.20
N ARG A 85 -6.82 -5.32 1.43
CA ARG A 85 -5.96 -4.16 1.68
C ARG A 85 -4.52 -4.39 1.27
N PHE A 86 -4.03 -5.63 1.40
CA PHE A 86 -2.71 -6.02 0.92
C PHE A 86 -2.62 -5.91 -0.61
N LEU A 87 -3.60 -6.47 -1.33
CA LEU A 87 -3.67 -6.42 -2.80
C LEU A 87 -3.77 -4.97 -3.30
N TRP A 88 -4.66 -4.20 -2.69
CA TRP A 88 -4.86 -2.78 -2.99
C TRP A 88 -3.57 -1.96 -2.80
N THR A 89 -2.93 -2.10 -1.65
CA THR A 89 -1.69 -1.36 -1.35
C THR A 89 -0.56 -1.77 -2.28
N ALA A 90 -0.43 -3.07 -2.57
CA ALA A 90 0.58 -3.56 -3.49
C ALA A 90 0.36 -3.00 -4.90
N ALA A 91 -0.89 -2.98 -5.39
CA ALA A 91 -1.25 -2.39 -6.68
C ALA A 91 -0.81 -0.91 -6.79
N LEU A 92 -1.12 -0.10 -5.77
CA LEU A 92 -0.77 1.32 -5.77
C LEU A 92 0.72 1.60 -5.59
N THR A 93 1.45 0.69 -4.94
CA THR A 93 2.89 0.88 -4.66
C THR A 93 3.76 0.61 -5.89
N ILE A 94 3.36 -0.33 -6.75
CA ILE A 94 4.17 -0.75 -7.92
C ILE A 94 4.49 0.39 -8.90
N PRO A 95 3.55 1.29 -9.28
CA PRO A 95 3.86 2.44 -10.14
C PRO A 95 5.01 3.31 -9.63
N PHE A 96 5.14 3.50 -8.31
CA PHE A 96 6.26 4.26 -7.72
C PHE A 96 7.58 3.52 -7.93
N ASP A 97 7.60 2.20 -7.72
CA ASP A 97 8.78 1.38 -8.02
C ASP A 97 9.14 1.43 -9.52
N VAL A 98 8.14 1.52 -10.43
CA VAL A 98 8.35 1.66 -11.89
C VAL A 98 9.01 2.99 -12.23
N ARG A 99 8.57 4.08 -11.60
CA ARG A 99 9.18 5.41 -11.74
C ARG A 99 10.63 5.40 -11.29
N ASP A 100 10.85 4.89 -10.08
CA ASP A 100 12.15 4.99 -9.43
C ASP A 100 13.19 4.03 -10.08
N ALA A 101 12.74 2.97 -10.76
CA ALA A 101 13.61 2.01 -11.43
C ALA A 101 14.44 2.59 -12.60
N GLU A 102 14.01 3.68 -13.25
CA GLU A 102 14.84 4.34 -14.27
C GLU A 102 15.96 5.20 -13.67
N LEU A 103 15.79 5.68 -12.43
CA LEU A 103 16.73 6.59 -11.78
C LEU A 103 17.82 5.84 -10.98
N ASP A 104 17.54 4.62 -10.53
CA ASP A 104 18.42 3.86 -9.62
C ASP A 104 19.13 2.67 -10.30
N ALA A 105 20.14 2.96 -11.14
CA ALA A 105 20.98 1.91 -11.74
C ALA A 105 21.84 1.11 -10.74
N ASN A 106 22.03 1.61 -9.50
CA ASN A 106 23.00 1.09 -8.54
C ASN A 106 22.43 0.73 -7.15
N ALA A 107 21.10 0.73 -6.93
CA ALA A 107 20.56 0.44 -5.61
C ALA A 107 19.17 -0.20 -5.64
N ILE A 108 19.01 -1.33 -4.91
CA ILE A 108 17.75 -2.09 -4.70
C ILE A 108 17.12 -2.61 -6.00
N ARG A 109 17.20 -3.93 -6.20
CA ARG A 109 16.37 -4.57 -7.23
C ARG A 109 14.90 -4.52 -6.78
N THR A 110 14.05 -3.85 -7.54
CA THR A 110 12.59 -3.80 -7.32
C THR A 110 11.86 -4.70 -8.32
N LEU A 111 10.53 -4.84 -8.22
CA LEU A 111 9.75 -5.67 -9.15
C LEU A 111 9.98 -5.26 -10.63
N PRO A 112 10.02 -3.97 -11.00
CA PRO A 112 10.37 -3.53 -12.35
C PRO A 112 11.73 -4.00 -12.87
N HIS A 113 12.71 -4.17 -11.99
CA HIS A 113 14.03 -4.71 -12.37
C HIS A 113 13.99 -6.21 -12.70
N LEU A 114 13.00 -6.95 -12.18
CA LEU A 114 12.85 -8.38 -12.40
C LEU A 114 12.06 -8.71 -13.67
N ILE A 115 10.92 -8.05 -13.84
CA ILE A 115 9.95 -8.39 -14.89
C ILE A 115 9.78 -7.28 -15.93
N GLY A 116 10.43 -6.12 -15.74
CA GLY A 116 10.28 -4.93 -16.57
C GLY A 116 9.15 -4.01 -16.09
N ALA A 117 9.27 -2.72 -16.43
CA ALA A 117 8.30 -1.68 -16.10
C ALA A 117 6.88 -2.04 -16.57
N LYS A 118 6.73 -2.40 -17.85
CA LYS A 118 5.43 -2.74 -18.45
C LYS A 118 4.74 -3.90 -17.72
N ASN A 119 5.45 -4.99 -17.45
CA ASN A 119 4.87 -6.15 -16.77
C ASN A 119 4.56 -5.85 -15.30
N SER A 120 5.31 -4.95 -14.66
CA SER A 120 5.01 -4.49 -13.30
C SER A 120 3.71 -3.69 -13.27
N VAL A 121 3.47 -2.81 -14.23
CA VAL A 121 2.19 -2.10 -14.38
C VAL A 121 1.02 -3.06 -14.61
N TRP A 122 1.20 -4.10 -15.42
CA TRP A 122 0.19 -5.15 -15.59
C TRP A 122 -0.06 -5.93 -14.29
N ALA A 123 0.99 -6.31 -13.57
CA ALA A 123 0.86 -6.96 -12.27
C ALA A 123 0.10 -6.06 -11.27
N ALA A 124 0.39 -4.76 -11.26
CA ALA A 124 -0.32 -3.78 -10.45
C ALA A 124 -1.82 -3.75 -10.79
N ASN A 125 -2.18 -3.74 -12.08
CA ASN A 125 -3.58 -3.80 -12.51
C ASN A 125 -4.25 -5.11 -12.08
N THR A 126 -3.58 -6.25 -12.21
CA THR A 126 -4.13 -7.54 -11.76
C THR A 126 -4.42 -7.53 -10.27
N LEU A 127 -3.51 -7.03 -9.44
CA LEU A 127 -3.71 -6.90 -7.99
C LEU A 127 -4.88 -5.95 -7.67
N LEU A 128 -5.01 -4.85 -8.42
CA LEU A 128 -6.12 -3.90 -8.31
C LEU A 128 -7.47 -4.60 -8.52
N TRP A 129 -7.60 -5.36 -9.62
CA TRP A 129 -8.84 -6.06 -9.93
C TRP A 129 -9.14 -7.22 -8.97
N LEU A 130 -8.12 -7.86 -8.39
CA LEU A 130 -8.34 -8.83 -7.32
C LEU A 130 -8.90 -8.18 -6.05
N SER A 131 -8.40 -6.99 -5.66
CA SER A 131 -8.99 -6.20 -4.57
C SER A 131 -10.44 -5.83 -4.88
N TYR A 132 -10.74 -5.37 -6.10
CA TYR A 132 -12.10 -5.07 -6.55
C TYR A 132 -13.05 -6.26 -6.36
N LEU A 133 -12.63 -7.46 -6.76
CA LEU A 133 -13.47 -8.66 -6.64
C LEU A 133 -13.81 -8.96 -5.18
N ILE A 134 -12.89 -8.73 -4.24
CA ILE A 134 -13.16 -8.90 -2.82
C ILE A 134 -14.15 -7.82 -2.34
N LEU A 135 -13.96 -6.57 -2.73
CA LEU A 135 -14.89 -5.47 -2.38
C LEU A 135 -16.32 -5.72 -2.85
N VAL A 136 -16.50 -6.24 -4.07
CA VAL A 136 -17.85 -6.47 -4.61
C VAL A 136 -18.47 -7.77 -4.09
N ASN A 137 -17.71 -8.86 -3.99
CA ASN A 137 -18.29 -10.18 -3.68
C ASN A 137 -18.32 -10.50 -2.19
N TYR A 138 -17.35 -10.00 -1.41
CA TYR A 138 -17.26 -10.27 0.03
C TYR A 138 -17.84 -9.12 0.86
N PHE A 139 -17.50 -7.88 0.51
CA PHE A 139 -18.02 -6.70 1.21
C PHE A 139 -19.34 -6.18 0.61
N GLU A 140 -19.83 -6.81 -0.47
CA GLU A 140 -21.11 -6.48 -1.12
C GLU A 140 -21.24 -5.00 -1.52
N LEU A 141 -20.11 -4.33 -1.78
CA LEU A 141 -20.12 -2.91 -2.12
C LEU A 141 -20.76 -2.69 -3.50
N PRO A 142 -21.56 -1.61 -3.68
CA PRO A 142 -22.16 -1.20 -4.95
C PRO A 142 -21.26 -1.32 -6.19
N TRP A 143 -21.45 -2.41 -6.94
CA TRP A 143 -20.57 -2.80 -8.03
C TRP A 143 -20.46 -1.74 -9.13
N LEU A 144 -21.54 -1.02 -9.43
CA LEU A 144 -21.57 -0.05 -10.54
C LEU A 144 -20.61 1.12 -10.28
N GLN A 145 -20.70 1.73 -9.10
CA GLN A 145 -19.87 2.86 -8.68
C GLN A 145 -18.41 2.42 -8.52
N LEU A 146 -18.18 1.26 -7.90
CA LEU A 146 -16.83 0.70 -7.79
C LEU A 146 -16.23 0.38 -9.15
N THR A 147 -17.01 -0.17 -10.09
CA THR A 147 -16.52 -0.49 -11.45
C THR A 147 -15.99 0.76 -12.13
N VAL A 148 -16.76 1.85 -12.12
CA VAL A 148 -16.35 3.12 -12.73
C VAL A 148 -15.06 3.65 -12.09
N LEU A 149 -14.98 3.62 -10.76
CA LEU A 149 -13.81 4.06 -10.02
C LEU A 149 -12.57 3.19 -10.31
N TYR A 150 -12.73 1.86 -10.30
CA TYR A 150 -11.63 0.93 -10.54
C TYR A 150 -11.17 0.92 -12.01
N PHE A 151 -12.06 1.22 -12.96
CA PHE A 151 -11.64 1.51 -14.34
C PHE A 151 -10.79 2.78 -14.38
N PHE A 152 -11.20 3.86 -13.72
CA PHE A 152 -10.40 5.08 -13.63
C PHE A 152 -9.02 4.78 -13.01
N PHE A 153 -8.97 4.10 -11.87
CA PHE A 153 -7.73 3.66 -11.24
C PHE A 153 -6.89 2.79 -12.17
N GLY A 154 -7.48 1.79 -12.81
CA GLY A 154 -6.82 0.93 -13.78
C GLY A 154 -6.18 1.72 -14.93
N THR A 155 -6.88 2.73 -15.47
CA THR A 155 -6.33 3.59 -16.53
C THR A 155 -5.15 4.46 -16.05
N VAL A 156 -5.23 5.00 -14.82
CA VAL A 156 -4.12 5.73 -14.19
C VAL A 156 -2.91 4.82 -13.97
N LEU A 157 -3.12 3.57 -13.54
CA LEU A 157 -2.03 2.62 -13.40
C LEU A 157 -1.41 2.27 -14.76
N LEU A 158 -2.22 1.97 -15.79
CA LEU A 158 -1.73 1.62 -17.13
C LEU A 158 -0.95 2.74 -17.82
N THR A 159 -1.28 4.00 -17.52
CA THR A 159 -0.60 5.17 -18.06
C THR A 159 0.61 5.62 -17.23
N SER A 160 0.92 4.91 -16.14
CA SER A 160 2.14 5.13 -15.38
C SER A 160 3.37 4.74 -16.20
N TYR A 161 4.17 5.74 -16.57
CA TYR A 161 5.44 5.57 -17.27
C TYR A 161 6.53 6.29 -16.49
N PRO A 162 7.78 5.77 -16.50
CA PRO A 162 8.86 6.34 -15.70
C PRO A 162 9.16 7.83 -15.94
N LYS A 163 8.87 8.33 -17.15
CA LYS A 163 9.10 9.73 -17.54
C LYS A 163 7.92 10.68 -17.27
N MET A 164 6.84 10.20 -16.65
CA MET A 164 5.73 11.07 -16.27
C MET A 164 6.17 12.01 -15.15
N GLY A 165 5.80 13.30 -15.25
CA GLY A 165 6.23 14.33 -14.31
C GLY A 165 5.72 14.10 -12.89
N ASP A 166 6.39 14.71 -11.90
CA ASP A 166 6.10 14.54 -10.47
C ASP A 166 4.64 14.79 -10.11
N LEU A 167 3.97 15.73 -10.80
CA LEU A 167 2.55 16.03 -10.58
C LEU A 167 1.65 14.82 -10.87
N TYR A 168 1.99 13.99 -11.86
CA TYR A 168 1.22 12.78 -12.18
C TYR A 168 1.24 11.81 -10.99
N TYR A 169 2.43 11.55 -10.45
CA TYR A 169 2.60 10.62 -9.34
C TYR A 169 2.01 11.17 -8.03
N SER A 170 2.32 12.41 -7.69
CA SER A 170 1.88 13.02 -6.43
C SER A 170 0.41 13.41 -6.41
N LEU A 171 -0.21 13.74 -7.56
CA LEU A 171 -1.63 14.12 -7.58
C LEU A 171 -2.55 12.97 -7.97
N LEU A 172 -2.19 12.20 -9.00
CA LEU A 172 -3.07 11.12 -9.46
C LEU A 172 -2.86 9.85 -8.64
N ILE A 173 -1.64 9.33 -8.51
CA ILE A 173 -1.41 8.05 -7.82
C ILE A 173 -1.54 8.18 -6.30
N GLU A 174 -0.88 9.16 -5.68
CA GLU A 174 -1.04 9.42 -4.22
C GLU A 174 -2.45 9.94 -3.87
N GLY A 175 -3.17 10.48 -4.85
CA GLY A 175 -4.55 10.94 -4.70
C GLY A 175 -5.62 9.84 -4.69
N LEU A 176 -5.34 8.65 -5.25
CA LEU A 176 -6.34 7.57 -5.39
C LEU A 176 -6.99 7.16 -4.05
N PRO A 177 -6.24 7.00 -2.94
CA PRO A 177 -6.84 6.70 -1.64
C PRO A 177 -7.82 7.78 -1.15
N PHE A 178 -7.58 9.05 -1.47
CA PHE A 178 -8.46 10.14 -1.08
C PHE A 178 -9.73 10.19 -1.95
N LEU A 179 -9.64 9.79 -3.21
CA LEU A 179 -10.83 9.62 -4.06
C LEU A 179 -11.73 8.50 -3.55
N LEU A 180 -11.14 7.38 -3.11
CA LEU A 180 -11.89 6.29 -2.49
C LEU A 180 -12.57 6.76 -1.19
N LEU A 181 -11.85 7.53 -0.35
CA LEU A 181 -12.43 8.13 0.86
C LEU A 181 -13.57 9.11 0.54
N GLY A 182 -13.41 9.95 -0.48
CA GLY A 182 -14.45 10.87 -0.93
C GLY A 182 -15.70 10.13 -1.40
N LEU A 183 -15.55 9.01 -2.12
CA LEU A 183 -16.67 8.17 -2.52
C LEU A 183 -17.40 7.58 -1.32
N TRP A 184 -16.66 7.05 -0.35
CA TRP A 184 -17.23 6.53 0.90
C TRP A 184 -18.02 7.61 1.67
N TYR A 185 -17.50 8.84 1.75
CA TYR A 185 -18.20 9.94 2.41
C TYR A 185 -19.46 10.39 1.66
N LEU A 186 -19.42 10.44 0.33
CA LEU A 186 -20.54 10.90 -0.51
C LEU A 186 -21.64 9.85 -0.67
N LEU A 187 -21.31 8.58 -0.52
CA LEU A 187 -22.22 7.46 -0.63
C LEU A 187 -22.22 6.69 0.70
N PRO A 188 -22.93 7.17 1.74
CA PRO A 188 -22.92 6.57 3.08
C PRO A 188 -23.57 5.17 3.16
N TYR A 189 -23.96 4.60 2.01
CA TYR A 189 -24.46 3.23 1.85
C TYR A 189 -23.37 2.27 1.31
N LEU A 190 -22.12 2.75 1.22
CA LEU A 190 -20.87 1.98 1.08
C LEU A 190 -20.20 1.85 2.45
#